data_AF-A0A955FEX6-F1
#
_entry.id   AF-A0A955FEX6-F1
#
_cell.length_a   1.000
_cell.length_b   1.000
_cell.length_c   1.000
_cell.angle_alpha   90.00
_cell.angle_beta   90.00
_cell.angle_gamma   90.00
#
_symmetry.space_group_name_H-M   'P 1'
#
loop_
_entity.id
_entity.type
_entity.pdbx_description
1 polymer ?
#
loop_
_entity_poly.entity_id
_entity_poly.type
_entity_poly.pdbx_seq_one_letter_code
_entity_poly.pdbx_strand_id
1 'polypeptide(L)'
;VLEPWDQVIEGTGPAYRGHTPIVVRTWGRRRLAVLARLLPHCKSVRVRLVGAGLPAYYILDLGDAELTLALSGWTDSGWAGIATFDLLVAGDVDELLAKKVHDELASAPRGSGKSLAELAESTGRTINEVRQAILHHMQRGTVVHDLPAGRFLARSLLAAPPDAEALRYRDEREQQAHRL
;
A
#
# COMPACT_ATOMS: atom_id res chain seq x y z
N VAL A 1 5.76 -22.45 3.83
CA VAL A 1 5.26 -23.74 4.35
C VAL A 1 3.77 -23.80 4.07
N LEU A 2 3.32 -24.89 3.44
CA LEU A 2 1.92 -25.15 3.15
C LEU A 2 1.33 -26.02 4.26
N GLU A 3 0.46 -25.41 5.04
CA GLU A 3 -0.29 -26.05 6.12
C GLU A 3 -1.53 -26.80 5.58
N PRO A 4 -1.96 -27.92 6.20
CA PRO A 4 -1.41 -28.54 7.42
C PRO A 4 -0.34 -29.62 7.17
N TRP A 5 0.23 -29.70 5.96
CA TRP A 5 1.16 -30.79 5.59
C TRP A 5 2.63 -30.48 5.90
N ASP A 6 2.93 -29.34 6.52
CA ASP A 6 4.30 -28.84 6.73
C ASP A 6 5.17 -28.82 5.46
N GLN A 7 4.54 -28.73 4.28
CA GLN A 7 5.26 -28.83 3.01
C GLN A 7 6.00 -27.53 2.73
N VAL A 8 7.32 -27.61 2.63
CA VAL A 8 8.16 -26.47 2.22
C VAL A 8 8.04 -26.32 0.70
N ILE A 9 7.65 -25.12 0.27
CA ILE A 9 7.64 -24.73 -1.13
C ILE A 9 8.66 -23.61 -1.26
N GLU A 10 9.69 -23.85 -2.05
CA GLU A 10 10.71 -22.85 -2.33
C GLU A 10 10.15 -21.80 -3.31
N GLY A 11 10.28 -20.53 -2.94
CA GLY A 11 9.90 -19.43 -3.82
C GLY A 11 10.98 -19.21 -4.89
N THR A 12 10.57 -18.74 -6.06
CA THR A 12 11.48 -18.34 -7.15
C THR A 12 11.91 -16.86 -7.07
N GLY A 13 11.55 -16.18 -5.97
CA GLY A 13 11.88 -14.78 -5.73
C GLY A 13 13.34 -14.56 -5.35
N PRO A 14 13.79 -13.30 -5.30
CA PRO A 14 15.14 -12.97 -4.86
C PRO A 14 15.37 -13.40 -3.41
N ALA A 15 16.61 -13.75 -3.10
CA ALA A 15 17.02 -14.09 -1.73
C ALA A 15 16.72 -12.93 -0.78
N TYR A 16 16.19 -13.27 0.40
CA TYR A 16 15.95 -12.30 1.47
C TYR A 16 17.29 -11.69 1.95
N ARG A 17 17.35 -10.37 2.00
CA ARG A 17 18.58 -9.60 2.31
C ARG A 17 18.64 -9.07 3.74
N GLY A 18 17.65 -9.37 4.58
CA GLY A 18 17.64 -8.86 5.96
C GLY A 18 18.61 -9.63 6.85
N HIS A 19 19.04 -8.98 7.94
CA HIS A 19 20.06 -9.51 8.85
C HIS A 19 19.58 -10.71 9.68
N THR A 20 18.27 -10.84 9.91
CA THR A 20 17.68 -11.90 10.73
C THR A 20 16.58 -12.64 9.95
N PRO A 21 16.48 -13.97 10.09
CA PRO A 21 15.37 -14.73 9.52
C PRO A 21 14.03 -14.22 10.06
N ILE A 22 13.03 -14.12 9.17
CA ILE A 22 11.67 -13.70 9.54
C ILE A 22 10.68 -14.77 9.10
N VAL A 23 9.79 -15.14 10.02
CA VAL A 23 8.62 -15.97 9.73
C VAL A 23 7.40 -15.06 9.62
N VAL A 24 6.78 -15.02 8.44
CA VAL A 24 5.54 -14.28 8.21
C VAL A 24 4.39 -15.25 8.05
N ARG A 25 3.45 -15.22 9.01
CA ARG A 25 2.19 -15.97 8.90
C ARG A 25 1.19 -15.15 8.08
N THR A 26 0.63 -15.78 7.06
CA THR A 26 -0.39 -15.15 6.20
C THR A 26 -1.79 -15.47 6.70
N TRP A 27 -2.77 -14.67 6.27
CA TRP A 27 -4.15 -14.75 6.73
C TRP A 27 -5.11 -14.98 5.58
N GLY A 28 -6.31 -15.46 5.89
CA GLY A 28 -7.38 -15.54 4.90
C GLY A 28 -7.24 -16.69 3.91
N ARG A 29 -6.77 -17.87 4.35
CA ARG A 29 -6.67 -19.07 3.48
C ARG A 29 -7.94 -19.36 2.67
N ARG A 30 -9.13 -19.18 3.28
CA ARG A 30 -10.41 -19.36 2.60
C ARG A 30 -10.66 -18.28 1.55
N ARG A 31 -10.24 -17.04 1.83
CA ARG A 31 -10.36 -15.92 0.87
C ARG A 31 -9.43 -16.11 -0.33
N LEU A 32 -8.27 -16.75 -0.16
CA LEU A 32 -7.39 -17.09 -1.28
C LEU A 32 -8.05 -18.02 -2.31
N ALA A 33 -9.05 -18.81 -1.91
CA ALA A 33 -9.80 -19.63 -2.85
C ALA A 33 -10.51 -18.80 -3.94
N VAL A 34 -10.73 -17.50 -3.74
CA VAL A 34 -11.24 -16.60 -4.79
C VAL A 34 -10.34 -16.56 -6.03
N LEU A 35 -9.04 -16.79 -5.84
CA LEU A 35 -8.05 -16.79 -6.91
C LEU A 35 -8.06 -18.09 -7.72
N ALA A 36 -8.71 -19.16 -7.24
CA ALA A 36 -8.61 -20.50 -7.84
C ALA A 36 -8.98 -20.52 -9.32
N ARG A 37 -9.98 -19.73 -9.73
CA ARG A 37 -10.40 -19.63 -11.14
C ARG A 37 -9.48 -18.79 -12.01
N LEU A 38 -8.62 -17.96 -11.41
CA LEU A 38 -7.66 -17.11 -12.11
C LEU A 38 -6.30 -17.80 -12.27
N LEU A 39 -5.91 -18.65 -11.32
CA LEU A 39 -4.60 -19.33 -11.32
C LEU A 39 -4.25 -20.01 -12.67
N PRO A 40 -5.16 -20.72 -13.37
CA PRO A 40 -4.83 -21.34 -14.65
C PRO A 40 -4.51 -20.35 -15.78
N HIS A 41 -4.90 -19.08 -15.62
CA HIS A 41 -4.68 -18.02 -16.60
C HIS A 41 -3.48 -17.12 -16.24
N CYS A 42 -2.90 -17.30 -15.05
CA CYS A 42 -1.77 -16.49 -14.62
C CYS A 42 -0.47 -16.97 -15.26
N LYS A 43 0.32 -16.03 -15.77
CA LYS A 43 1.72 -16.26 -16.14
C LYS A 43 2.59 -16.40 -14.90
N SER A 44 2.30 -15.62 -13.87
CA SER A 44 3.00 -15.69 -12.58
C SER A 44 2.15 -15.19 -11.42
N VAL A 45 2.51 -15.59 -10.20
CA VAL A 45 1.95 -15.05 -8.97
C VAL A 45 3.10 -14.57 -8.09
N ARG A 46 3.11 -13.27 -7.78
CA ARG A 46 4.07 -12.66 -6.86
C ARG A 46 3.40 -12.45 -5.51
N VAL A 47 3.98 -13.04 -4.47
CA VAL A 47 3.54 -12.84 -3.08
C VAL A 47 4.47 -11.84 -2.43
N ARG A 48 3.93 -10.67 -2.03
CA ARG A 48 4.68 -9.64 -1.29
C ARG A 48 4.25 -9.65 0.17
N LEU A 49 5.21 -10.00 1.03
CA LEU A 49 5.07 -10.04 2.48
C LEU A 49 5.77 -8.82 3.07
N VAL A 50 5.03 -7.94 3.73
CA VAL A 50 5.58 -6.68 4.26
C VAL A 50 5.94 -6.73 5.74
N GLY A 51 5.62 -7.84 6.43
CA GLY A 51 5.99 -8.08 7.82
C GLY A 51 4.98 -8.97 8.54
N ALA A 52 5.31 -9.35 9.78
CA ALA A 52 4.38 -10.10 10.63
C ALA A 52 3.18 -9.23 11.01
N GLY A 53 1.95 -9.77 10.90
CA GLY A 53 0.71 -9.07 11.23
C GLY A 53 0.27 -8.00 10.22
N LEU A 54 1.10 -7.68 9.23
CA LEU A 54 0.77 -6.76 8.14
C LEU A 54 0.06 -7.49 6.99
N PRO A 55 -0.58 -6.75 6.06
CA PRO A 55 -1.24 -7.35 4.90
C PRO A 55 -0.27 -8.16 4.03
N ALA A 56 -0.76 -9.27 3.49
CA ALA A 56 -0.09 -10.01 2.43
C ALA A 56 -0.71 -9.64 1.08
N TYR A 57 0.13 -9.39 0.08
CA TYR A 57 -0.31 -9.04 -1.27
C TYR A 57 -0.02 -10.17 -2.24
N TYR A 58 -1.03 -10.55 -3.01
CA TYR A 58 -0.98 -11.57 -4.04
C TYR A 58 -1.21 -10.86 -5.38
N ILE A 59 -0.16 -10.74 -6.17
CA ILE A 59 -0.16 -10.06 -7.47
C ILE A 59 -0.16 -11.12 -8.55
N LEU A 60 -1.23 -11.18 -9.34
CA LEU A 60 -1.44 -12.13 -10.42
C LEU A 60 -1.18 -11.41 -11.74
N ASP A 61 -0.19 -11.90 -12.50
CA ASP A 61 0.08 -11.47 -13.87
C ASP A 61 -0.78 -12.31 -14.82
N LEU A 62 -1.78 -11.68 -15.46
CA LEU A 62 -2.70 -12.29 -16.43
C LEU A 62 -2.29 -11.98 -17.88
N GLY A 63 -1.09 -11.43 -18.10
CA GLY A 63 -0.62 -10.93 -19.40
C GLY A 63 -1.03 -9.49 -19.65
N ASP A 64 -2.23 -9.27 -20.17
CA ASP A 64 -2.71 -7.92 -20.55
C ASP A 64 -3.29 -7.14 -19.35
N ALA A 65 -3.39 -7.80 -18.20
CA ALA A 65 -3.92 -7.23 -16.97
C ALA A 65 -3.17 -7.80 -15.76
N GLU A 66 -3.19 -7.06 -14.66
CA GLU A 66 -2.74 -7.51 -13.37
C GLU A 66 -3.87 -7.40 -12.34
N LEU A 67 -3.97 -8.40 -11.46
CA LEU A 67 -4.85 -8.35 -10.29
C LEU A 67 -4.00 -8.36 -9.02
N THR A 68 -4.15 -7.33 -8.19
CA THR A 68 -3.57 -7.31 -6.85
C THR A 68 -4.66 -7.58 -5.81
N LEU A 69 -4.54 -8.70 -5.10
CA LEU A 69 -5.37 -9.02 -3.93
C LEU A 69 -4.56 -8.75 -2.65
N ALA A 70 -5.01 -7.80 -1.84
CA ALA A 70 -4.48 -7.55 -0.51
C ALA A 70 -5.34 -8.26 0.55
N LEU A 71 -4.73 -9.10 1.39
CA LEU A 71 -5.39 -9.76 2.51
C LEU A 71 -4.72 -9.37 3.82
N SER A 72 -5.50 -8.83 4.76
CA SER A 72 -5.06 -8.58 6.12
C SER A 72 -5.74 -9.53 7.11
N GLY A 73 -5.11 -9.71 8.28
CA GLY A 73 -5.71 -10.36 9.45
C GLY A 73 -6.60 -9.42 10.27
N TRP A 74 -6.78 -8.17 9.82
CA TRP A 74 -7.54 -7.17 10.53
C TRP A 74 -9.03 -7.45 10.39
N THR A 75 -9.59 -8.02 11.46
CA THR A 75 -11.03 -8.21 11.66
C THR A 75 -11.52 -7.25 12.74
N ASP A 76 -12.84 -7.13 12.88
CA ASP A 76 -13.50 -6.28 13.91
C ASP A 76 -13.05 -6.56 15.35
N SER A 77 -12.40 -7.71 15.59
CA SER A 77 -11.86 -8.13 16.88
C SER A 77 -10.58 -7.39 17.36
N GLY A 78 -10.36 -6.15 16.91
CA GLY A 78 -9.49 -5.20 17.62
C GLY A 78 -8.00 -5.20 17.29
N TRP A 79 -7.49 -6.09 16.44
CA TRP A 79 -6.06 -6.10 16.05
C TRP A 79 -5.66 -4.92 15.16
N ALA A 80 -6.62 -4.25 14.52
CA ALA A 80 -6.35 -3.05 13.74
C ALA A 80 -5.95 -1.85 14.62
N GLY A 81 -6.34 -1.82 15.90
CA GLY A 81 -5.98 -0.72 16.81
C GLY A 81 -4.52 -0.71 17.25
N ILE A 82 -3.79 -1.81 17.05
CA ILE A 82 -2.33 -1.92 17.32
C ILE A 82 -1.52 -1.51 16.08
N ALA A 83 -2.14 -1.51 14.91
CA ALA A 83 -1.45 -1.01 13.73
C ALA A 83 -1.25 0.49 13.90
N THR A 84 0.01 0.91 14.01
CA THR A 84 0.42 2.30 14.13
C THR A 84 0.18 3.04 12.82
N PHE A 85 -1.09 3.17 12.42
CA PHE A 85 -1.51 3.90 11.22
C PHE A 85 -1.19 5.39 11.34
N ASP A 86 -0.93 5.89 12.55
CA ASP A 86 -0.37 7.21 12.79
C ASP A 86 0.94 7.44 12.02
N LEU A 87 1.73 6.38 11.78
CA LEU A 87 2.94 6.47 10.95
C LEU A 87 2.64 6.64 9.45
N LEU A 88 1.41 6.37 9.03
CA LEU A 88 0.93 6.61 7.66
C LEU A 88 0.23 7.97 7.54
N VAL A 89 0.13 8.72 8.64
CA VAL A 89 -0.36 10.08 8.62
C VAL A 89 0.75 10.98 8.09
N ALA A 90 0.44 11.79 7.07
CA ALA A 90 1.39 12.78 6.60
C ALA A 90 1.68 13.78 7.73
N GLY A 91 2.96 14.11 7.92
CA GLY A 91 3.37 15.19 8.80
C GLY A 91 2.97 16.56 8.25
N ASP A 92 3.64 17.62 8.71
CA ASP A 92 3.48 18.93 8.10
C ASP A 92 4.03 18.92 6.67
N VAL A 93 3.22 19.36 5.71
CA VAL A 93 3.53 19.30 4.28
C VAL A 93 3.43 20.68 3.67
N ASP A 94 4.51 21.09 3.01
CA ASP A 94 4.54 22.26 2.13
C ASP A 94 3.48 22.12 1.01
N GLU A 95 2.45 22.96 1.05
CA GLU A 95 1.34 22.92 0.10
C GLU A 95 1.78 23.13 -1.35
N LEU A 96 2.81 23.95 -1.59
CA LEU A 96 3.35 24.15 -2.94
C LEU A 96 4.00 22.86 -3.44
N LEU A 97 4.75 22.17 -2.57
CA LEU A 97 5.31 20.87 -2.91
C LEU A 97 4.22 19.83 -3.17
N ALA A 98 3.22 19.74 -2.28
CA ALA A 98 2.10 18.83 -2.44
C ALA A 98 1.42 19.04 -3.79
N LYS A 99 1.12 20.28 -4.15
CA LYS A 99 0.52 20.62 -5.44
C LYS A 99 1.43 20.23 -6.60
N LYS A 100 2.72 20.58 -6.55
CA LYS A 100 3.70 20.25 -7.61
C LYS A 100 3.80 18.73 -7.83
N VAL A 101 3.89 17.94 -6.76
CA VAL A 101 3.93 16.47 -6.84
C VAL A 101 2.67 15.93 -7.52
N HIS A 102 1.49 16.43 -7.13
CA HIS A 102 0.24 16.00 -7.74
C HIS A 102 0.16 16.36 -9.22
N ASP A 103 0.52 17.59 -9.61
CA ASP A 103 0.48 18.05 -11.00
C ASP A 103 1.46 17.25 -11.88
N GLU A 104 2.62 16.88 -11.33
CA GLU A 104 3.57 15.99 -12.01
C GLU A 104 3.04 14.57 -12.21
N LEU A 105 2.29 14.04 -11.24
CA LEU A 105 1.62 12.75 -11.36
C LEU A 105 0.43 12.81 -12.34
N ALA A 106 -0.30 13.93 -12.38
CA ALA A 106 -1.46 14.13 -13.24
C ALA A 106 -1.07 14.38 -14.70
N SER A 107 0.10 14.97 -14.95
CA SER A 107 0.65 15.18 -16.30
C SER A 107 1.33 13.95 -16.89
N ALA A 108 1.59 12.91 -16.09
CA ALA A 108 2.14 11.66 -16.57
C ALA A 108 1.15 10.95 -17.52
N PRO A 109 1.63 10.26 -18.58
CA PRO A 109 0.78 9.42 -19.41
C PRO A 109 -0.10 8.48 -18.57
N ARG A 110 -1.33 8.25 -19.02
CA ARG A 110 -2.30 7.41 -18.28
C ARG A 110 -1.68 6.05 -17.98
N GLY A 111 -1.69 5.68 -16.70
CA GLY A 111 -1.19 4.40 -16.23
C GLY A 111 0.33 4.32 -16.04
N SER A 112 1.11 5.32 -16.44
CA SER A 112 2.57 5.26 -16.23
C SER A 112 2.95 5.59 -14.80
N GLY A 113 2.37 6.63 -14.20
CA GLY A 113 2.77 7.13 -12.88
C GLY A 113 4.23 7.57 -12.81
N LYS A 114 4.71 7.84 -11.59
CA LYS A 114 6.12 8.12 -11.28
C LYS A 114 6.55 7.45 -9.97
N SER A 115 7.83 7.14 -9.84
CA SER A 115 8.47 6.67 -8.61
C SER A 115 8.82 7.84 -7.68
N LEU A 116 9.12 7.53 -6.42
CA LEU A 116 9.63 8.53 -5.45
C LEU A 116 10.92 9.20 -5.91
N ALA A 117 11.82 8.44 -6.57
CA ALA A 117 13.09 8.96 -7.04
C ALA A 117 12.90 9.98 -8.17
N GLU A 118 12.07 9.64 -9.16
CA GLU A 118 11.74 10.53 -10.29
C GLU A 118 11.09 11.83 -9.78
N LEU A 119 10.20 11.75 -8.80
CA LEU A 119 9.55 12.91 -8.19
C LEU A 119 10.52 13.75 -7.35
N ALA A 120 11.44 13.13 -6.61
CA ALA A 120 12.46 13.84 -5.85
C ALA A 120 13.39 14.63 -6.79
N GLU A 121 13.80 14.02 -7.90
CA GLU A 121 14.64 14.65 -8.91
C GLU A 121 13.94 15.85 -9.58
N SER A 122 12.70 15.68 -10.07
CA SER A 122 11.96 16.74 -10.76
C SER A 122 11.50 17.88 -9.83
N THR A 123 11.22 17.57 -8.57
CA THR A 123 10.84 18.58 -7.59
C THR A 123 12.05 19.31 -6.99
N GLY A 124 13.24 18.71 -7.06
CA GLY A 124 14.45 19.20 -6.38
C GLY A 124 14.39 19.04 -4.86
N ARG A 125 13.57 18.10 -4.36
CA ARG A 125 13.33 17.88 -2.93
C ARG A 125 13.83 16.52 -2.49
N THR A 126 13.96 16.33 -1.18
CA THR A 126 14.37 15.04 -0.63
C THR A 126 13.28 13.98 -0.82
N ILE A 127 13.69 12.72 -0.90
CA ILE A 127 12.74 11.58 -0.97
C ILE A 127 11.75 11.62 0.20
N ASN A 128 12.18 12.07 1.38
CA ASN A 128 11.30 12.12 2.55
C ASN A 128 10.21 13.20 2.40
N GLU A 129 10.56 14.39 1.94
CA GLU A 129 9.57 15.46 1.69
C GLU A 129 8.56 15.04 0.62
N VAL A 130 9.03 14.43 -0.47
CA VAL A 130 8.13 13.89 -1.52
C VAL A 130 7.25 12.78 -0.97
N ARG A 131 7.78 11.90 -0.12
CA ARG A 131 6.98 10.86 0.54
C ARG A 131 5.84 11.45 1.37
N GLN A 132 6.12 12.50 2.15
CA GLN A 132 5.09 13.17 2.95
C GLN A 132 4.02 13.83 2.05
N ALA A 133 4.44 14.47 0.95
CA ALA A 133 3.51 15.01 -0.04
C ALA A 133 2.64 13.94 -0.70
N ILE A 134 3.19 12.76 -1.01
CA ILE A 134 2.41 11.64 -1.54
C ILE A 134 1.44 11.11 -0.49
N LEU A 135 1.88 10.90 0.76
CA LEU A 135 1.01 10.45 1.85
C LEU A 135 -0.18 11.41 2.03
N HIS A 136 0.08 12.73 1.98
CA HIS A 136 -0.95 13.76 2.06
C HIS A 136 -2.06 13.56 1.01
N HIS A 137 -1.68 13.21 -0.23
CA HIS A 137 -2.62 12.94 -1.32
C HIS A 137 -3.27 11.55 -1.22
N MET A 138 -2.54 10.53 -0.76
CA MET A 138 -3.09 9.19 -0.54
C MET A 138 -4.18 9.19 0.53
N GLN A 139 -3.99 9.95 1.63
CA GLN A 139 -5.00 10.12 2.67
C GLN A 139 -6.28 10.78 2.15
N ARG A 140 -6.16 11.67 1.17
CA ARG A 140 -7.28 12.34 0.48
C ARG A 140 -7.85 11.51 -0.68
N GLY A 141 -7.25 10.34 -0.96
CA GLY A 141 -7.66 9.46 -2.05
C GLY A 141 -7.44 10.05 -3.45
N THR A 142 -6.55 11.03 -3.61
CA THR A 142 -6.24 11.67 -4.92
C THR A 142 -5.06 11.01 -5.62
N VAL A 143 -4.21 10.29 -4.87
CA VAL A 143 -3.08 9.51 -5.39
C VAL A 143 -3.20 8.06 -4.95
N VAL A 144 -2.88 7.13 -5.85
CA VAL A 144 -2.83 5.69 -5.58
C VAL A 144 -1.42 5.16 -5.82
N HIS A 145 -1.05 4.11 -5.07
CA HIS A 145 0.18 3.38 -5.30
C HIS A 145 -0.11 2.11 -6.09
N ASP A 146 0.44 2.03 -7.30
CA ASP A 146 0.50 0.82 -8.09
C ASP A 146 1.63 -0.07 -7.58
N LEU A 147 1.25 -1.04 -6.76
CA LEU A 147 2.16 -1.92 -6.04
C LEU A 147 3.02 -2.82 -6.95
N PRO A 148 2.46 -3.46 -8.01
CA PRO A 148 3.24 -4.18 -9.01
C PRO A 148 4.37 -3.36 -9.65
N ALA A 149 4.05 -2.15 -10.11
CA ALA A 149 4.99 -1.26 -10.78
C ALA A 149 5.90 -0.48 -9.81
N GLY A 150 5.48 -0.33 -8.55
CA GLY A 150 6.17 0.52 -7.57
C GLY A 150 6.08 2.00 -7.90
N ARG A 151 4.97 2.43 -8.52
CA ARG A 151 4.76 3.80 -9.00
C ARG A 151 3.50 4.41 -8.40
N PHE A 152 3.47 5.73 -8.33
CA PHE A 152 2.33 6.50 -7.85
C PHE A 152 1.60 7.12 -9.02
N LEU A 153 0.27 7.18 -8.94
CA LEU A 153 -0.58 7.73 -9.98
C LEU A 153 -1.55 8.74 -9.38
N ALA A 154 -1.75 9.86 -10.06
CA ALA A 154 -2.87 10.76 -9.77
C ALA A 154 -4.15 10.09 -10.26
N ARG A 155 -4.97 9.64 -9.31
CA ARG A 155 -6.25 8.98 -9.56
C ARG A 155 -7.14 9.16 -8.34
N SER A 156 -8.22 9.92 -8.52
CA SER A 156 -9.23 10.05 -7.46
C SER A 156 -9.96 8.73 -7.23
N LEU A 157 -10.02 8.30 -5.97
CA LEU A 157 -10.79 7.14 -5.51
C LEU A 157 -12.26 7.49 -5.30
N LEU A 158 -12.55 8.74 -4.96
CA LEU A 158 -13.88 9.26 -4.69
C LEU A 158 -14.28 10.30 -5.74
N ALA A 159 -15.58 10.50 -5.94
CA ALA A 159 -16.09 11.55 -6.81
C ALA A 159 -15.78 12.95 -6.25
N ALA A 160 -15.83 13.09 -4.93
CA ALA A 160 -15.41 14.28 -4.20
C ALA A 160 -14.36 13.86 -3.15
N PRO A 161 -13.26 14.62 -2.98
CA PRO A 161 -12.29 14.35 -1.93
C PRO A 161 -12.96 14.36 -0.55
N PRO A 162 -12.58 13.46 0.36
CA PRO A 162 -13.14 13.45 1.70
C PRO A 162 -12.53 14.59 2.53
N ASP A 163 -13.29 15.10 3.50
CA ASP A 163 -12.78 16.09 4.45
C ASP A 163 -11.76 15.42 5.39
N ALA A 164 -10.50 15.84 5.27
CA ALA A 164 -9.40 15.29 6.05
C ALA A 164 -9.53 15.58 7.55
N GLU A 165 -10.11 16.72 7.94
CA GLU A 165 -10.30 17.05 9.36
C GLU A 165 -11.40 16.20 9.99
N ALA A 166 -12.49 15.94 9.24
CA ALA A 166 -13.54 15.03 9.68
C ALA A 166 -13.07 13.58 9.83
N LEU A 167 -12.08 13.14 9.05
CA LEU A 167 -11.52 11.78 9.09
C LEU A 167 -10.31 11.63 10.02
N ARG A 168 -9.89 12.71 10.68
CA ARG A 168 -8.68 12.72 11.51
C ARG A 168 -8.77 11.79 12.72
N TYR A 169 -9.97 11.62 13.26
CA TYR A 169 -10.24 10.79 14.43
C TYR A 169 -11.36 9.81 14.10
N ARG A 170 -11.26 8.59 14.61
CA ARG A 170 -12.29 7.56 14.50
C ARG A 170 -13.54 7.95 15.27
N ASP A 171 -13.37 8.56 16.44
CA ASP A 171 -14.45 9.00 17.32
C ASP A 171 -14.03 10.18 18.23
N GLU A 172 -15.00 10.74 18.95
CA GLU A 172 -14.78 11.87 19.87
C GLU A 172 -13.83 11.51 21.01
N ARG A 173 -13.78 10.24 21.43
CA ARG A 173 -12.92 9.79 22.52
C ARG A 173 -11.45 9.83 22.09
N GLU A 174 -11.15 9.36 20.89
CA GLU A 174 -9.80 9.46 20.31
C GLU A 174 -9.39 10.93 20.12
N GLN A 175 -10.31 11.77 19.64
CA GLN A 175 -10.07 13.21 19.51
C GLN A 175 -9.70 13.85 20.86
N GLN A 176 -10.39 13.49 21.94
CA GLN A 176 -10.09 14.00 23.29
C GLN A 176 -8.73 13.52 23.80
N ALA A 177 -8.36 12.25 23.54
CA ALA A 177 -7.08 11.70 23.96
C ALA A 177 -5.88 12.41 23.33
N HIS A 178 -6.00 12.90 22.09
CA HIS A 178 -4.96 13.67 21.41
C HIS A 178 -4.79 15.11 21.91
N ARG A 179 -5.69 15.61 22.78
CA ARG A 179 -5.61 16.96 23.38
C ARG A 179 -4.96 16.98 24.76
N LEU A 180 -4.66 15.81 25.34
CA LEU A 180 -4.01 15.62 26.64
C LEU A 180 -2.50 15.44 26.47
#